data_AF-A0A0C1NAH8-F1
#
_entry.id   AF-A0A0C1NAH8-F1
#
_cell.length_a   1.000
_cell.length_b   1.000
_cell.length_c   1.000
_cell.angle_alpha   90.00
_cell.angle_beta   90.00
_cell.angle_gamma   90.00
#
_symmetry.space_group_name_H-M   'P 1'
#
loop_
_entity.id
_entity.type
_entity.pdbx_description
1 polymer ?
#
loop_
_entity_poly.entity_id
_entity_poly.type
_entity_poly.pdbx_seq_one_letter_code
_entity_poly.pdbx_strand_id
1 'polypeptide(L)'
;MIGAIEKKRLDNIATWMIPITQTNLPNILRGVFHMDGNPLPDECITFYNIEWDMQTRSLVLPVFAPLQWTFHNSVRGWILLIAIQVIQLTYKIQFEDETLQQAQITPFTFGLPVPKWIIALTMIQDKNSNDRNTWQRKNVWFGGLSRVGEYTLRRVVDENGRHTPAFNDMLTSSPNECLVIVRNEKI
;
A
#
# COMPACT_ATOMS: atom_id res chain seq x y z
N MET A 1 -15.91 3.37 12.06
CA MET A 1 -17.04 3.57 11.12
C MET A 1 -16.63 2.94 9.80
N ILE A 2 -17.42 2.02 9.24
CA ILE A 2 -17.12 1.41 7.93
C ILE A 2 -17.34 2.52 6.88
N GLY A 3 -16.30 2.88 6.13
CA GLY A 3 -16.41 3.85 5.03
C GLY A 3 -17.25 3.29 3.88
N ALA A 4 -17.90 4.16 3.11
CA ALA A 4 -18.58 3.75 1.88
C ALA A 4 -17.59 3.18 0.88
N ILE A 5 -18.06 2.30 -0.01
CA ILE A 5 -17.25 1.71 -1.07
C ILE A 5 -17.70 2.34 -2.38
N GLU A 6 -16.75 2.94 -3.09
CA GLU A 6 -17.00 3.57 -4.39
C GLU A 6 -16.18 2.89 -5.49
N LYS A 7 -16.68 3.01 -6.72
CA LYS A 7 -15.91 2.68 -7.91
C LYS A 7 -15.14 3.92 -8.37
N LYS A 8 -13.85 3.74 -8.67
CA LYS A 8 -12.98 4.77 -9.26
C LYS A 8 -12.23 4.20 -10.45
N ARG A 9 -11.64 5.08 -11.25
CA ARG A 9 -10.79 4.70 -12.38
C ARG A 9 -9.32 4.91 -12.05
N LEU A 10 -8.47 3.97 -12.44
CA LEU A 10 -7.02 4.05 -12.21
C LEU A 10 -6.36 5.08 -13.12
N ASP A 11 -6.90 5.29 -14.32
CA ASP A 11 -6.38 6.28 -15.27
C ASP A 11 -6.41 7.74 -14.77
N ASN A 12 -7.22 8.04 -13.75
CA ASN A 12 -7.27 9.34 -13.09
C ASN A 12 -6.90 9.29 -11.59
N ILE A 13 -6.18 8.25 -11.15
CA ILE A 13 -5.82 8.01 -9.74
C ILE A 13 -5.18 9.21 -9.02
N ALA A 14 -4.40 10.02 -9.74
CA ALA A 14 -3.76 11.24 -9.23
C ALA A 14 -4.76 12.32 -8.79
N THR A 15 -6.03 12.24 -9.19
CA THR A 15 -7.07 13.21 -8.83
C THR A 15 -7.78 12.91 -7.52
N TRP A 16 -7.66 11.69 -7.01
CA TRP A 16 -8.41 11.25 -5.82
C TRP A 16 -7.56 10.51 -4.76
N MET A 17 -6.41 9.90 -5.10
CA MET A 17 -5.43 9.45 -4.09
C MET A 17 -4.44 10.57 -3.76
N ILE A 18 -4.94 11.61 -3.10
CA ILE A 18 -4.19 12.85 -2.83
C ILE A 18 -3.95 13.07 -1.33
N PRO A 19 -2.90 13.84 -0.96
CA PRO A 19 -2.73 14.28 0.41
C PRO A 19 -3.78 15.34 0.76
N ILE A 20 -4.58 15.06 1.79
CA ILE A 20 -5.57 15.99 2.37
C ILE A 20 -5.20 16.41 3.80
N THR A 21 -4.25 15.72 4.42
CA THR A 21 -3.73 16.02 5.76
C THR A 21 -2.21 16.11 5.70
N GLN A 22 -1.63 17.05 6.45
CA GLN A 22 -0.18 17.12 6.66
C GLN A 22 0.23 16.10 7.72
N THR A 23 1.10 15.15 7.37
CA THR A 23 1.43 13.98 8.22
C THR A 23 2.92 13.73 8.43
N ASN A 24 3.77 14.74 8.17
CA ASN A 24 5.24 14.66 8.23
C ASN A 24 5.85 13.53 7.39
N LEU A 25 5.10 12.92 6.47
CA LEU A 25 5.53 11.81 5.64
C LEU A 25 6.77 12.19 4.82
N PRO A 26 7.86 11.40 4.88
CA PRO A 26 9.06 11.64 4.08
C PRO A 26 8.78 11.63 2.58
N ASN A 27 9.47 12.49 1.82
CA ASN A 27 9.26 12.62 0.37
C ASN A 27 9.42 11.30 -0.39
N ILE A 28 10.31 10.42 0.07
CA ILE A 28 10.55 9.12 -0.56
C ILE A 28 9.34 8.17 -0.47
N LEU A 29 8.42 8.41 0.47
CA LEU A 29 7.18 7.64 0.66
C LEU A 29 5.95 8.37 0.11
N ARG A 30 6.10 9.59 -0.41
CA ARG A 30 5.00 10.32 -1.04
C ARG A 30 4.76 9.78 -2.45
N GLY A 31 3.49 9.64 -2.80
CA GLY A 31 3.04 9.17 -4.10
C GLY A 31 1.99 8.08 -4.01
N VAL A 32 1.69 7.52 -5.18
CA VAL A 32 0.89 6.30 -5.33
C VAL A 32 1.79 5.21 -5.89
N PHE A 33 1.70 4.02 -5.32
CA PHE A 33 2.54 2.87 -5.63
C PHE A 33 1.68 1.72 -6.13
N HIS A 34 2.01 1.19 -7.30
CA HIS A 34 1.46 -0.02 -7.88
C HIS A 34 2.16 -1.25 -7.32
N MET A 35 1.40 -2.29 -6.97
CA MET A 35 1.87 -3.56 -6.43
C MET A 35 2.07 -4.59 -7.55
N ASP A 36 3.02 -4.34 -8.43
CA ASP A 36 3.33 -5.18 -9.59
C ASP A 36 3.71 -6.62 -9.19
N GLY A 37 2.94 -7.60 -9.67
CA GLY A 37 3.10 -9.02 -9.35
C GLY A 37 2.38 -9.47 -8.07
N ASN A 38 1.59 -8.60 -7.42
CA ASN A 38 0.80 -8.95 -6.26
C ASN A 38 -0.28 -10.00 -6.63
N PRO A 39 -0.34 -11.16 -5.94
CA PRO A 39 -1.31 -12.20 -6.27
C PRO A 39 -2.73 -11.92 -5.75
N LEU A 40 -2.88 -10.94 -4.86
CA LEU A 40 -4.16 -10.55 -4.28
C LEU A 40 -4.88 -9.52 -5.18
N PRO A 41 -6.23 -9.46 -5.15
CA PRO A 41 -7.01 -8.54 -5.97
C PRO A 41 -7.00 -7.09 -5.44
N ASP A 42 -5.83 -6.57 -5.13
CA ASP A 42 -5.51 -5.19 -4.77
C ASP A 42 -4.31 -4.69 -5.57
N GLU A 43 -4.35 -3.41 -5.96
CA GLU A 43 -3.51 -2.91 -7.06
C GLU A 43 -2.58 -1.77 -6.64
N CYS A 44 -3.11 -0.75 -5.98
CA CYS A 44 -2.37 0.45 -5.63
C CYS A 44 -2.49 0.78 -4.16
N ILE A 45 -1.42 1.38 -3.63
CA ILE A 45 -1.35 1.91 -2.28
C ILE A 45 -0.81 3.33 -2.29
N THR A 46 -1.20 4.12 -1.30
CA THR A 46 -0.50 5.35 -0.93
C THR A 46 -0.15 5.30 0.55
N PHE A 47 0.76 6.16 0.99
CA PHE A 47 1.01 6.44 2.40
C PHE A 47 0.51 7.84 2.79
N TYR A 48 -0.13 8.57 1.87
CA TYR A 48 -0.76 9.85 2.18
C TYR A 48 -1.77 9.70 3.31
N ASN A 49 -1.95 10.78 4.08
CA ASN A 49 -2.93 10.88 5.17
C ASN A 49 -2.68 9.92 6.36
N ILE A 50 -1.53 9.24 6.38
CA ILE A 50 -1.04 8.44 7.50
C ILE A 50 0.06 9.20 8.23
N GLU A 51 -0.04 9.25 9.56
CA GLU A 51 0.96 9.88 10.42
C GLU A 51 2.29 9.15 10.37
N TRP A 52 3.37 9.93 10.21
CA TRP A 52 4.73 9.45 10.29
C TRP A 52 5.30 9.67 11.69
N ASP A 53 5.72 8.59 12.34
CA ASP A 53 6.46 8.66 13.60
C ASP A 53 7.95 8.82 13.33
N MET A 54 8.46 10.04 13.56
CA MET A 54 9.88 10.37 13.38
C MET A 54 10.79 9.66 14.39
N GLN A 55 10.32 9.36 15.60
CA GLN A 55 11.15 8.74 16.65
C GLN A 55 11.43 7.28 16.33
N THR A 56 10.41 6.56 15.90
CA THR A 56 10.52 5.12 15.57
C THR A 56 10.79 4.85 14.09
N ARG A 57 10.78 5.90 13.25
CA ARG A 57 10.85 5.83 11.78
C ARG A 57 9.82 4.85 11.24
N SER A 58 8.58 5.00 11.68
CA SER A 58 7.52 4.07 11.34
C SER A 58 6.21 4.75 11.02
N LEU A 59 5.34 4.02 10.34
CA LEU A 59 3.95 4.37 10.11
C LEU A 59 3.06 3.15 10.31
N VAL A 60 1.79 3.40 10.59
CA VAL A 60 0.76 2.36 10.72
C VAL A 60 -0.24 2.57 9.61
N LEU A 61 -0.33 1.59 8.71
CA LEU A 61 -1.14 1.63 7.49
C LEU A 61 -2.33 0.67 7.62
N PRO A 62 -3.54 1.17 7.94
CA PRO A 62 -4.73 0.34 7.95
C PRO A 62 -5.16 0.06 6.50
N VAL A 63 -5.35 -1.21 6.15
CA VAL A 63 -5.74 -1.60 4.78
C VAL A 63 -7.17 -1.17 4.47
N PHE A 64 -7.99 -1.03 5.51
CA PHE A 64 -9.38 -0.58 5.45
C PHE A 64 -9.53 0.95 5.55
N ALA A 65 -8.43 1.72 5.56
CA ALA A 65 -8.49 3.17 5.64
C ALA A 65 -9.02 3.79 4.32
N PRO A 66 -9.78 4.90 4.38
CA PRO A 66 -10.27 5.58 3.19
C PRO A 66 -9.16 6.05 2.25
N LEU A 67 -9.32 5.80 0.95
CA LEU A 67 -8.45 6.24 -0.15
C LEU A 67 -6.98 5.83 0.01
N GLN A 68 -6.75 4.74 0.73
CA GLN A 68 -5.41 4.24 1.04
C GLN A 68 -4.99 3.08 0.12
N TRP A 69 -5.96 2.25 -0.26
CA TRP A 69 -5.79 1.04 -1.09
C TRP A 69 -6.84 1.01 -2.20
N THR A 70 -6.48 0.39 -3.33
CA THR A 70 -7.40 0.08 -4.42
C THR A 70 -7.56 -1.43 -4.54
N PHE A 71 -8.80 -1.88 -4.75
CA PHE A 71 -9.15 -3.29 -4.92
C PHE A 71 -9.75 -3.52 -6.30
N HIS A 72 -9.62 -4.71 -6.86
CA HIS A 72 -10.24 -5.03 -8.14
C HIS A 72 -11.77 -4.93 -8.03
N ASN A 73 -12.45 -4.34 -9.01
CA ASN A 73 -13.91 -4.45 -9.12
C ASN A 73 -14.32 -5.83 -9.66
N SER A 74 -14.08 -6.87 -8.86
CA SER A 74 -14.42 -8.26 -9.15
C SER A 74 -14.96 -8.94 -7.88
N VAL A 75 -15.58 -10.12 -8.02
CA VAL A 75 -16.06 -10.91 -6.87
C VAL A 75 -14.94 -11.17 -5.87
N ARG A 76 -13.73 -11.50 -6.35
CA ARG A 76 -12.56 -11.73 -5.48
C ARG A 76 -12.11 -10.46 -4.75
N GLY A 77 -12.14 -9.31 -5.43
CA GLY A 77 -11.82 -8.02 -4.81
C GLY A 77 -12.82 -7.63 -3.72
N TRP A 78 -14.12 -7.83 -3.94
CA TRP A 78 -15.15 -7.63 -2.92
C TRP A 78 -14.97 -8.54 -1.70
N ILE A 79 -14.67 -9.83 -1.92
CA ILE A 79 -14.38 -10.78 -0.84
C ILE A 79 -13.17 -10.32 -0.02
N LEU A 80 -12.09 -9.92 -0.69
CA LEU A 80 -10.89 -9.40 -0.02
C LEU A 80 -11.23 -8.15 0.80
N LEU A 81 -11.94 -7.17 0.22
CA LEU A 81 -12.32 -5.92 0.87
C LEU A 81 -13.15 -6.18 2.14
N ILE A 82 -14.14 -7.06 2.07
CA ILE A 82 -14.95 -7.43 3.25
C ILE A 82 -14.06 -8.11 4.30
N ALA A 83 -13.20 -9.05 3.89
CA ALA A 83 -12.32 -9.76 4.80
C ALA A 83 -11.38 -8.79 5.55
N ILE A 84 -10.73 -7.85 4.88
CA ILE A 84 -9.82 -6.87 5.51
C ILE A 84 -10.55 -5.97 6.52
N GLN A 85 -11.82 -5.62 6.26
CA GLN A 85 -12.63 -4.80 7.16
C GLN A 85 -13.02 -5.58 8.42
N VAL A 86 -13.38 -6.86 8.25
CA VAL A 86 -13.72 -7.75 9.38
C VAL A 86 -12.50 -8.01 10.25
N ILE A 87 -11.37 -8.39 9.66
CA ILE A 87 -10.14 -8.71 10.42
C ILE A 87 -9.37 -7.45 10.85
N GLN A 88 -9.79 -6.26 10.40
CA GLN A 88 -9.13 -4.98 10.66
C GLN A 88 -7.63 -5.02 10.33
N LEU A 89 -7.30 -5.54 9.14
CA LEU A 89 -5.91 -5.74 8.73
C LEU A 89 -5.17 -4.39 8.69
N THR A 90 -4.07 -4.34 9.42
CA THR A 90 -3.21 -3.16 9.51
C THR A 90 -1.75 -3.58 9.38
N TYR A 91 -0.93 -2.77 8.71
CA TYR A 91 0.51 -2.99 8.61
C TYR A 91 1.27 -1.90 9.34
N LYS A 92 2.11 -2.27 10.31
CA LYS A 92 3.16 -1.36 10.81
C LYS A 92 4.38 -1.51 9.91
N ILE A 93 4.81 -0.43 9.30
CA ILE A 93 6.01 -0.37 8.47
C ILE A 93 7.05 0.41 9.25
N GLN A 94 8.15 -0.24 9.64
CA GLN A 94 9.22 0.36 10.42
C GLN A 94 10.54 0.29 9.65
N PHE A 95 11.14 1.45 9.40
CA PHE A 95 12.39 1.57 8.67
C PHE A 95 13.59 1.38 9.60
N GLU A 96 14.64 0.74 9.07
CA GLU A 96 15.82 0.39 9.86
C GLU A 96 16.66 1.64 10.22
N ASP A 97 16.75 2.59 9.30
CA ASP A 97 17.55 3.82 9.43
C ASP A 97 16.93 5.01 8.68
N GLU A 98 17.62 6.16 8.72
CA GLU A 98 17.20 7.41 8.10
C GLU A 98 17.25 7.40 6.56
N THR A 99 17.90 6.39 5.94
CA THR A 99 17.92 6.27 4.48
C THR A 99 16.57 5.84 3.92
N LEU A 100 15.72 5.24 4.77
CA LEU A 100 14.41 4.71 4.43
C LEU A 100 14.44 3.68 3.28
N GLN A 101 15.59 3.03 3.09
CA GLN A 101 15.78 2.03 2.03
C GLN A 101 15.30 0.65 2.43
N GLN A 102 15.27 0.33 3.73
CA GLN A 102 14.88 -0.98 4.23
C GLN A 102 13.88 -0.84 5.36
N ALA A 103 12.81 -1.62 5.30
CA ALA A 103 11.79 -1.68 6.32
C ALA A 103 11.36 -3.10 6.65
N GLN A 104 10.99 -3.29 7.90
CA GLN A 104 10.27 -4.45 8.39
C GLN A 104 8.79 -4.11 8.48
N ILE A 105 7.96 -5.05 8.03
CA ILE A 105 6.50 -4.90 8.05
C ILE A 105 5.94 -5.91 9.05
N THR A 106 5.11 -5.44 9.97
CA THR A 106 4.42 -6.29 10.94
C THR A 106 2.93 -6.20 10.67
N PRO A 107 2.25 -7.28 10.24
CA PRO A 107 0.80 -7.29 10.13
C PRO A 107 0.17 -7.32 11.52
N PHE A 108 -1.00 -6.70 11.63
CA PHE A 108 -1.89 -6.79 12.78
C PHE A 108 -3.26 -7.22 12.29
N THR A 109 -3.84 -8.22 12.94
CA THR A 109 -5.22 -8.65 12.72
C THR A 109 -5.96 -8.57 14.05
N PHE A 110 -7.17 -8.02 14.04
CA PHE A 110 -7.94 -7.73 15.25
C PHE A 110 -7.12 -6.95 16.31
N GLY A 111 -6.22 -6.08 15.87
CA GLY A 111 -5.31 -5.31 16.72
C GLY A 111 -4.12 -6.07 17.31
N LEU A 112 -3.99 -7.38 17.05
CA LEU A 112 -2.89 -8.21 17.56
C LEU A 112 -1.80 -8.38 16.50
N PRO A 113 -0.51 -8.22 16.84
CA PRO A 113 0.59 -8.42 15.91
C PRO A 113 0.66 -9.88 15.49
N VAL A 114 0.75 -10.12 14.19
CA VAL A 114 1.03 -11.46 13.65
C VAL A 114 2.51 -11.79 13.91
N PRO A 115 2.81 -12.91 14.60
CA PRO A 115 4.18 -13.27 14.91
C PRO A 115 5.06 -13.47 13.68
N LYS A 116 6.32 -13.03 13.76
CA LYS A 116 7.33 -13.14 12.68
C LYS A 116 7.60 -14.59 12.24
N TRP A 117 7.41 -15.57 13.13
CA TRP A 117 7.60 -16.98 12.78
C TRP A 117 6.50 -17.49 11.85
N ILE A 118 5.32 -16.87 11.82
CA ILE A 118 4.25 -17.16 10.85
C ILE A 118 4.59 -16.47 9.53
N ILE A 119 4.87 -15.17 9.59
CA ILE A 119 5.17 -14.37 8.41
C ILE A 119 6.18 -13.27 8.76
N ALA A 120 7.30 -13.26 8.03
CA ALA A 120 8.30 -12.21 8.08
C ALA A 120 8.23 -11.41 6.77
N LEU A 121 8.00 -10.12 6.91
CA LEU A 121 7.71 -9.22 5.80
C LEU A 121 8.74 -8.10 5.76
N THR A 122 9.38 -7.91 4.62
CA THR A 122 10.33 -6.82 4.40
C THR A 122 10.02 -6.03 3.14
N MET A 123 10.48 -4.79 3.13
CA MET A 123 10.42 -3.89 1.98
C MET A 123 11.82 -3.31 1.78
N ILE A 124 12.39 -3.48 0.59
CA ILE A 124 13.77 -3.07 0.28
C ILE A 124 13.75 -2.24 -0.98
N GLN A 125 14.21 -0.99 -0.92
CA GLN A 125 14.33 -0.12 -2.07
C GLN A 125 15.37 -0.67 -3.05
N ASP A 126 15.02 -0.70 -4.33
CA ASP A 126 15.93 -1.16 -5.36
C ASP A 126 17.03 -0.11 -5.62
N LYS A 127 18.27 -0.47 -5.28
CA LYS A 127 19.47 0.35 -5.45
C LYS A 127 19.85 0.58 -6.91
N ASN A 128 19.41 -0.29 -7.81
CA ASN A 128 19.70 -0.21 -9.24
C ASN A 128 18.66 0.60 -10.02
N SER A 129 17.54 0.97 -9.37
CA SER A 129 16.59 1.90 -9.98
C SER A 129 17.16 3.31 -9.88
N ASN A 130 17.58 3.89 -11.01
CA ASN A 130 18.07 5.27 -11.07
C ASN A 130 17.07 6.28 -10.49
N ASP A 131 15.79 5.91 -10.43
CA ASP A 131 14.70 6.81 -10.06
C ASP A 131 14.23 6.68 -8.61
N ARG A 132 14.81 5.77 -7.80
CA ARG A 132 14.40 5.51 -6.39
C ARG A 132 12.89 5.29 -6.21
N ASN A 133 12.22 4.83 -7.26
CA ASN A 133 10.77 4.70 -7.34
C ASN A 133 10.30 3.26 -7.13
N THR A 134 11.20 2.34 -6.80
CA THR A 134 10.91 0.91 -6.76
C THR A 134 11.33 0.31 -5.43
N TRP A 135 10.43 -0.47 -4.82
CA TRP A 135 10.69 -1.27 -3.63
C TRP A 135 10.32 -2.72 -3.88
N GLN A 136 11.17 -3.63 -3.46
CA GLN A 136 10.95 -5.06 -3.47
C GLN A 136 10.26 -5.48 -2.18
N ARG A 137 9.06 -6.06 -2.29
CA ARG A 137 8.31 -6.60 -1.19
C ARG A 137 8.60 -8.09 -1.06
N LYS A 138 9.29 -8.47 0.02
CA LYS A 138 9.66 -9.87 0.28
C LYS A 138 8.85 -10.47 1.41
N ASN A 139 8.44 -11.72 1.23
CA ASN A 139 7.63 -12.45 2.20
C ASN A 139 8.36 -13.76 2.49
N VAL A 140 8.55 -14.05 3.78
CA VAL A 140 9.08 -15.33 4.23
C VAL A 140 8.06 -15.95 5.16
N TRP A 141 7.48 -17.06 4.74
CA TRP A 141 6.47 -17.79 5.50
C TRP A 141 7.09 -18.87 6.37
N PHE A 142 6.52 -19.10 7.55
CA PHE A 142 6.85 -20.20 8.45
C PHE A 142 8.36 -20.33 8.71
N GLY A 143 9.03 -19.21 8.98
CA GLY A 143 10.46 -19.17 9.27
C GLY A 143 11.40 -19.51 8.11
N GLY A 144 10.95 -19.52 6.84
CA GLY A 144 11.83 -19.78 5.69
C GLY A 144 11.29 -20.74 4.64
N LEU A 145 10.16 -21.39 4.90
CA LEU A 145 9.68 -22.51 4.09
C LEU A 145 9.11 -22.08 2.72
N SER A 146 8.70 -20.83 2.57
CA SER A 146 8.13 -20.34 1.30
C SER A 146 8.35 -18.84 1.12
N ARG A 147 8.55 -18.45 -0.14
CA ARG A 147 8.65 -17.05 -0.60
C ARG A 147 7.45 -16.63 -1.46
N VAL A 148 6.28 -17.19 -1.19
CA VAL A 148 5.07 -16.88 -1.95
C VAL A 148 4.55 -15.47 -1.62
N GLY A 149 4.12 -14.76 -2.66
CA GLY A 149 3.49 -13.43 -2.56
C GLY A 149 4.47 -12.27 -2.53
N GLU A 150 5.72 -12.47 -2.96
CA GLU A 150 6.63 -11.35 -3.26
C GLU A 150 6.11 -10.54 -4.44
N TYR A 151 6.26 -9.22 -4.37
CA TYR A 151 5.85 -8.30 -5.43
C TYR A 151 6.73 -7.05 -5.42
N THR A 152 6.61 -6.24 -6.47
CA THR A 152 7.35 -4.98 -6.59
C THR A 152 6.40 -3.80 -6.39
N LEU A 153 6.69 -2.93 -5.43
CA LEU A 153 6.06 -1.63 -5.29
C LEU A 153 6.72 -0.63 -6.23
N ARG A 154 6.01 -0.20 -7.27
CA ARG A 154 6.48 0.81 -8.23
C ARG A 154 5.72 2.10 -8.04
N ARG A 155 6.40 3.22 -7.84
CA ARG A 155 5.75 4.54 -7.80
C ARG A 155 5.21 4.88 -9.19
N VAL A 156 3.90 5.09 -9.28
CA VAL A 156 3.18 5.42 -10.52
C VAL A 156 2.71 6.87 -10.55
N VAL A 157 2.54 7.50 -9.39
CA VAL A 157 2.30 8.94 -9.24
C VAL A 157 3.30 9.49 -8.23
N ASP A 158 3.98 10.57 -8.58
CA ASP A 158 4.97 11.23 -7.74
C ASP A 158 4.36 12.14 -6.65
N GLU A 159 5.21 12.75 -5.84
CA GLU A 159 4.78 13.67 -4.78
C GLU A 159 4.09 14.95 -5.30
N ASN A 160 4.24 15.27 -6.58
CA ASN A 160 3.65 16.43 -7.25
C ASN A 160 2.37 16.06 -8.04
N GLY A 161 1.91 14.81 -7.93
CA GLY A 161 0.74 14.32 -8.67
C GLY A 161 1.02 14.02 -10.14
N ARG A 162 2.28 13.95 -10.57
CA ARG A 162 2.65 13.63 -11.95
C ARG A 162 2.81 12.13 -12.14
N HIS A 163 2.42 11.63 -13.30
CA HIS A 163 2.57 10.23 -13.65
C HIS A 163 4.03 9.90 -13.94
N THR A 164 4.52 8.78 -13.41
CA THR A 164 5.84 8.24 -13.73
C THR A 164 5.75 7.34 -14.97
N PRO A 165 6.88 6.91 -15.58
CA PRO A 165 6.86 5.96 -16.69
C PRO A 165 6.12 4.64 -16.36
N ALA A 166 6.18 4.18 -15.10
CA ALA A 166 5.52 2.95 -14.65
C ALA A 166 3.97 3.05 -14.64
N PHE A 167 3.41 4.25 -14.77
CA PHE A 167 1.96 4.46 -14.81
C PHE A 167 1.29 3.75 -15.99
N ASN A 168 1.92 3.80 -17.18
CA ASN A 168 1.36 3.13 -18.36
C ASN A 168 1.41 1.60 -18.25
N ASP A 169 2.45 1.08 -17.61
CA ASP A 169 2.58 -0.36 -17.33
C ASP A 169 1.46 -0.84 -16.38
N MET A 170 1.15 -0.04 -15.35
CA MET A 170 0.04 -0.30 -14.44
C MET A 170 -1.30 -0.34 -15.21
N LEU A 171 -1.58 0.63 -16.07
CA LEU A 171 -2.84 0.66 -16.83
C LEU A 171 -3.00 -0.51 -17.82
N THR A 172 -1.89 -1.10 -18.26
CA THR A 172 -1.89 -2.26 -19.16
C THR A 172 -2.06 -3.58 -18.40
N SER A 173 -1.55 -3.66 -17.18
CA SER A 173 -1.58 -4.87 -16.34
C SER A 173 -2.79 -4.96 -15.42
N SER A 174 -3.48 -3.84 -15.16
CA SER A 174 -4.53 -3.75 -14.14
C SER A 174 -5.90 -3.40 -14.73
N PRO A 175 -7.02 -3.89 -14.16
CA PRO A 175 -8.35 -3.42 -14.53
C PRO A 175 -8.48 -1.91 -14.25
N ASN A 176 -8.91 -1.13 -15.25
CA ASN A 176 -9.03 0.33 -15.07
C ASN A 176 -10.06 0.72 -14.01
N GLU A 177 -11.10 -0.08 -13.78
CA GLU A 177 -12.08 0.17 -12.72
C GLU A 177 -11.70 -0.57 -11.42
N CYS A 178 -11.64 0.16 -10.31
CA CYS A 178 -11.28 -0.35 -9.00
C CYS A 178 -12.32 0.05 -7.93
N LEU A 179 -12.34 -0.70 -6.83
CA LEU A 179 -13.08 -0.39 -5.62
C LEU A 179 -12.15 0.33 -4.65
N VAL A 180 -12.67 1.35 -3.98
CA VAL A 180 -11.96 2.07 -2.91
C VAL A 180 -12.90 2.31 -1.75
N ILE A 181 -12.33 2.38 -0.55
CA ILE A 181 -13.05 2.84 0.63
C ILE A 181 -12.97 4.36 0.64
N VAL A 182 -14.08 5.06 0.82
CA VAL A 182 -14.14 6.52 0.97
C VAL A 182 -14.64 6.89 2.37
N ARG A 183 -14.35 8.13 2.79
CA ARG A 183 -14.95 8.65 4.02
C ARG A 183 -16.45 8.80 3.78
N ASN A 184 -17.27 8.38 4.73
CA ASN A 184 -18.68 8.77 4.70
C ASN A 184 -18.73 10.28 4.88
N GLU A 185 -19.13 10.98 3.82
CA GLU A 185 -19.59 12.36 3.93
C GLU A 185 -20.90 12.33 4.72
N LYS A 186 -20.82 12.34 6.05
CA LYS A 186 -21.94 12.84 6.83
C LYS A 186 -21.94 14.35 6.62
N ILE A 187 -22.86 14.81 5.77
CA ILE A 187 -23.39 16.18 5.75
C ILE A 187 -23.86 16.52 7.17
#